data_AF-A0A932BNP7-F1
#
_entry.id   AF-A0A932BNP7-F1
#
_cell.length_a   1.000
_cell.length_b   1.000
_cell.length_c   1.000
_cell.angle_alpha   90.00
_cell.angle_beta   90.00
_cell.angle_gamma   90.00
#
_symmetry.space_group_name_H-M   'P 1'
#
loop_
_entity.id
_entity.type
_entity.pdbx_description
1 polymer ?
#
loop_
_entity_poly.entity_id
_entity_poly.type
_entity_poly.pdbx_seq_one_letter_code
_entity_poly.pdbx_strand_id
1 'polypeptide(L)'
;MRIIIRPVVDRQNEIDVTSRLIAAIAEELWRLYGGNEQLNWLEAELHLQRIVGETQAQARDAEVATIAAGGPASSEDTSVTQLETGPAAATADLLLRDERAVSGSGGRAVPAKRRPRSTGAARRRVAVAK
;
A
#
# COMPACT_ATOMS: atom_id res chain seq x y z
N MET A 1 -12.42 5.79 5.37
CA MET A 1 -11.63 4.68 5.94
C MET A 1 -10.21 5.17 6.21
N ARG A 2 -9.52 4.69 7.26
CA ARG A 2 -8.13 5.10 7.58
C ARG A 2 -7.26 3.87 7.89
N ILE A 3 -6.11 3.76 7.23
CA ILE A 3 -5.10 2.73 7.44
C ILE A 3 -3.88 3.37 8.10
N ILE A 4 -3.64 3.00 9.35
CA ILE A 4 -2.53 3.48 10.15
C ILE A 4 -1.55 2.33 10.35
N ILE A 5 -0.29 2.57 10.02
CA ILE A 5 0.81 1.64 10.31
C ILE A 5 1.60 2.21 11.49
N ARG A 6 1.83 1.36 12.50
CA ARG A 6 2.75 1.64 13.60
C ARG A 6 4.02 0.81 13.42
N PRO A 7 5.16 1.42 13.09
CA PRO A 7 6.43 0.70 12.95
C PRO A 7 6.80 -0.02 14.25
N VAL A 8 7.41 -1.20 14.15
CA VAL A 8 7.87 -1.96 15.34
C VAL A 8 9.04 -1.24 16.02
N VAL A 9 9.90 -0.60 15.24
CA VAL A 9 11.08 0.16 15.70
C VAL A 9 10.66 1.42 16.48
N ASP A 10 9.54 2.03 16.10
CA ASP A 10 9.00 3.23 16.73
C ASP A 10 7.48 3.12 16.86
N ARG A 11 7.04 2.56 17.99
CA ARG A 11 5.63 2.30 18.28
C ARG A 11 4.82 3.57 18.59
N GLN A 12 5.50 4.69 18.87
CA GLN A 12 4.83 5.96 19.16
C GLN A 12 4.45 6.70 17.87
N ASN A 13 5.09 6.35 16.75
CA ASN A 13 4.82 6.97 15.48
C ASN A 13 3.69 6.26 14.72
N GLU A 14 2.73 7.05 14.28
CA GLU A 14 1.59 6.60 13.47
C GLU A 14 1.71 7.16 12.06
N ILE A 15 1.78 6.28 11.08
CA ILE A 15 1.89 6.66 9.68
C ILE A 15 0.55 6.36 9.01
N ASP A 16 -0.14 7.41 8.56
CA ASP A 16 -1.31 7.25 7.71
C ASP A 16 -0.87 6.96 6.27
N VAL A 17 -1.17 5.76 5.80
CA VAL A 17 -0.80 5.31 4.45
C VAL A 17 -2.00 5.25 3.50
N THR A 18 -3.20 5.66 3.96
CA THR A 18 -4.45 5.48 3.22
C THR A 18 -4.38 6.07 1.83
N SER A 19 -4.08 7.37 1.73
CA SER A 19 -4.05 8.06 0.44
C SER A 19 -2.94 7.54 -0.47
N ARG A 20 -1.79 7.13 0.09
CA ARG A 20 -0.68 6.58 -0.69
C ARG A 20 -1.02 5.23 -1.30
N LEU A 21 -1.72 4.37 -0.55
CA LEU A 21 -2.18 3.08 -1.05
C LEU A 21 -3.23 3.24 -2.14
N ILE A 22 -4.21 4.12 -1.94
CA ILE A 22 -5.24 4.39 -2.97
C ILE A 22 -4.57 4.91 -4.25
N ALA A 23 -3.62 5.85 -4.14
CA ALA A 23 -2.88 6.37 -5.28
C ALA A 23 -2.13 5.28 -6.05
N ALA A 24 -1.42 4.39 -5.33
CA ALA A 24 -0.67 3.30 -5.94
C ALA A 24 -1.58 2.31 -6.68
N ILE A 25 -2.74 1.97 -6.09
CA ILE A 25 -3.72 1.09 -6.75
C ILE A 25 -4.31 1.78 -7.99
N ALA A 26 -4.69 3.06 -7.88
CA ALA A 26 -5.25 3.82 -8.99
C ALA A 26 -4.27 3.95 -10.16
N GLU A 27 -2.98 4.16 -9.87
CA GLU A 27 -1.92 4.19 -10.86
C GLU A 27 -1.77 2.84 -11.58
N GLU A 28 -1.75 1.73 -10.85
CA GLU A 28 -1.69 0.40 -11.45
C GLU A 28 -2.93 0.07 -12.29
N LEU A 29 -4.13 0.48 -11.86
CA LEU A 29 -5.36 0.36 -12.66
C LEU A 29 -5.24 1.16 -13.97
N TRP A 30 -4.70 2.37 -13.90
CA TRP A 30 -4.47 3.19 -15.08
C TRP A 30 -3.42 2.56 -16.03
N ARG A 31 -2.33 1.99 -15.49
CA ARG A 31 -1.29 1.35 -16.30
C ARG A 31 -1.80 0.11 -17.03
N LEU A 32 -2.63 -0.70 -16.37
CA LEU A 32 -3.13 -1.97 -16.91
C LEU A 32 -4.32 -1.80 -17.86
N TYR A 33 -5.26 -0.91 -17.51
CA TYR A 33 -6.55 -0.81 -18.20
C TYR A 33 -6.80 0.56 -18.85
N GLY A 34 -5.97 1.57 -18.54
CA GLY A 34 -6.19 2.95 -18.96
C GLY A 34 -7.42 3.56 -18.29
N GLY A 35 -8.24 4.27 -19.07
CA GLY A 35 -9.52 4.79 -18.62
C GLY A 35 -9.47 6.19 -17.99
N ASN A 36 -10.54 6.52 -17.27
CA ASN A 36 -10.70 7.80 -16.61
C ASN A 36 -10.01 7.76 -15.23
N GLU A 37 -9.13 8.72 -14.98
CA GLU A 37 -8.36 8.79 -13.73
C GLU A 37 -9.26 8.86 -12.50
N GLN A 38 -10.31 9.68 -12.52
CA GLN A 38 -11.21 9.82 -11.38
C GLN A 38 -11.96 8.51 -11.06
N LEU A 39 -12.37 7.77 -12.09
CA LEU A 39 -12.98 6.45 -11.91
C LEU A 39 -11.98 5.45 -11.32
N ASN A 40 -10.72 5.48 -11.76
CA ASN A 40 -9.68 4.59 -11.22
C ASN A 40 -9.39 4.88 -9.74
N TRP A 41 -9.41 6.15 -9.32
CA TRP A 41 -9.31 6.53 -7.89
C TRP A 41 -10.49 6.00 -7.06
N LEU A 42 -11.71 6.13 -7.57
CA LEU A 42 -12.90 5.64 -6.88
C LEU A 42 -12.88 4.11 -6.76
N GLU A 43 -12.52 3.41 -7.83
CA GLU A 43 -12.41 1.95 -7.84
C GLU A 43 -11.31 1.47 -6.89
N ALA A 44 -10.16 2.15 -6.87
CA ALA A 44 -9.08 1.87 -5.94
C ALA A 44 -9.52 2.00 -4.47
N GLU A 45 -10.30 3.04 -4.14
CA GLU A 45 -10.85 3.20 -2.80
C GLU A 45 -11.82 2.08 -2.43
N LEU A 46 -12.79 1.75 -3.30
CA LEU A 46 -13.76 0.69 -3.08
C LEU A 46 -13.09 -0.69 -2.92
N HIS A 47 -12.07 -0.95 -3.74
CA HIS A 47 -11.29 -2.18 -3.66
C HIS A 47 -10.57 -2.32 -2.31
N LEU A 48 -9.94 -1.24 -1.85
CA LEU A 48 -9.27 -1.22 -0.55
C LEU A 48 -10.27 -1.40 0.62
N GLN A 49 -11.45 -0.78 0.54
CA GLN A 49 -12.52 -0.98 1.52
C GLN A 49 -12.96 -2.44 1.61
N ARG A 50 -13.06 -3.14 0.48
CA ARG A 50 -13.41 -4.56 0.44
C ARG A 50 -12.36 -5.43 1.15
N ILE A 51 -11.08 -5.25 0.83
CA ILE A 51 -9.98 -6.00 1.46
C ILE A 51 -9.96 -5.79 2.98
N VAL A 52 -10.10 -4.54 3.42
CA VAL A 52 -10.14 -4.21 4.86
C VAL A 52 -11.35 -4.86 5.53
N GLY A 53 -12.52 -4.83 4.88
CA GLY A 53 -13.72 -5.49 5.38
C GLY A 53 -13.56 -7.00 5.53
N GLU A 54 -12.99 -7.67 4.53
CA GLU A 54 -12.72 -9.11 4.55
C GLU A 54 -11.72 -9.48 5.65
N THR A 55 -10.65 -8.71 5.80
CA THR A 55 -9.62 -8.96 6.83
C THR A 55 -10.20 -8.78 8.24
N GLN A 56 -11.05 -7.77 8.44
CA GLN A 56 -11.72 -7.56 9.73
C GLN A 56 -12.72 -8.68 10.05
N ALA A 57 -13.45 -9.19 9.05
CA ALA A 57 -14.33 -10.34 9.23
C ALA A 57 -13.53 -11.58 9.66
N GLN A 58 -12.42 -11.88 8.96
CA GLN A 58 -11.55 -13.01 9.29
C GLN A 58 -10.94 -12.89 10.70
N ALA A 59 -10.53 -11.70 11.11
CA ALA A 59 -10.00 -11.48 12.46
C ALA A 59 -11.04 -11.76 13.55
N ARG A 60 -12.30 -11.33 13.33
CA ARG A 60 -13.41 -11.63 14.25
C ARG A 60 -13.72 -13.11 14.32
N ASP A 61 -13.74 -13.80 13.17
CA ASP A 61 -13.99 -15.23 13.12
C ASP A 61 -12.89 -16.02 13.84
N ALA A 62 -11.62 -15.60 13.72
CA ALA A 62 -10.50 -16.19 14.44
C ALA A 62 -10.59 -15.96 15.97
N GLU A 63 -11.02 -14.79 16.42
CA GLU A 63 -11.23 -14.49 17.84
C GLU A 63 -12.34 -15.37 18.44
N VAL A 64 -13.48 -15.49 17.73
CA VAL A 64 -14.60 -16.36 18.15
C VAL A 64 -14.16 -17.82 18.19
N ALA A 65 -13.39 -18.30 17.20
CA ALA A 65 -12.84 -19.65 17.22
C ALA A 65 -11.90 -19.90 18.40
N THR A 66 -11.10 -18.90 18.78
CA THR A 66 -10.18 -19.00 19.95
C THR A 66 -10.97 -19.11 21.26
N ILE A 67 -12.05 -18.35 21.41
CA ILE A 67 -12.94 -18.41 22.59
C ILE A 67 -13.72 -19.73 22.62
N ALA A 68 -14.20 -20.20 21.47
CA ALA A 68 -14.95 -21.46 21.36
C ALA A 68 -14.07 -22.71 21.60
N ALA A 69 -12.77 -22.63 21.29
CA ALA A 69 -11.82 -23.72 21.49
C ALA A 69 -11.22 -23.79 22.90
N GLY A 70 -11.43 -22.78 23.76
CA GLY A 70 -10.72 -22.64 25.04
C GLY A 70 -11.61 -22.22 26.20
N GLY A 71 -12.31 -23.18 26.82
CA GLY A 71 -12.67 -23.09 28.23
C GLY A 71 -11.41 -22.96 29.11
N PRO A 72 -11.51 -22.40 30.32
CA PRO A 72 -10.35 -22.09 31.16
C PRO A 72 -9.65 -23.37 31.63
N ALA A 73 -8.55 -23.74 30.98
CA ALA A 73 -7.57 -24.64 31.56
C ALA A 73 -6.68 -23.82 32.51
N SER A 74 -7.16 -23.66 33.75
CA SER A 74 -6.27 -23.44 34.89
C SER A 74 -5.29 -24.61 34.98
N SER A 75 -4.01 -24.32 34.91
CA SER A 75 -2.87 -25.09 35.43
C SER A 75 -1.67 -24.16 35.23
N GLU A 76 -1.41 -23.22 36.15
CA GLU A 76 -0.53 -23.41 37.30
C GLU A 76 0.62 -24.39 37.05
N ASP A 77 1.82 -23.83 37.22
CA ASP A 77 3.04 -24.47 37.70
C ASP A 77 3.88 -25.28 36.71
N THR A 78 4.88 -24.64 36.10
CA THR A 78 6.19 -25.27 35.83
C THR A 78 7.29 -24.21 35.83
N SER A 79 7.84 -23.99 37.01
CA SER A 79 9.28 -24.05 37.30
C SER A 79 10.25 -23.41 36.30
N VAL A 80 10.72 -22.24 36.70
CA VAL A 80 12.01 -21.64 36.35
C VAL A 80 13.12 -22.70 36.24
N THR A 81 13.73 -22.81 35.06
CA THR A 81 15.10 -23.32 34.94
C THR A 81 15.94 -22.25 34.25
N GLN A 82 16.63 -21.44 35.06
CA GLN A 82 17.79 -20.67 34.66
C GLN A 82 18.88 -21.65 34.21
N LEU A 83 19.40 -21.50 32.99
CA LEU A 83 20.68 -22.09 32.59
C LEU A 83 21.42 -21.13 31.67
N GLU A 84 22.33 -20.42 32.33
CA GLU A 84 23.68 -20.01 31.93
C GLU A 84 23.93 -19.38 30.56
N THR A 85 24.28 -18.09 30.67
CA THR A 85 25.12 -17.29 29.79
C THR A 85 26.50 -17.93 29.58
N GLY A 86 26.94 -18.04 28.32
CA GLY A 86 28.32 -18.35 27.95
C GLY A 86 28.66 -17.81 26.55
N PRO A 87 29.70 -16.96 26.38
CA PRO A 87 29.99 -16.25 25.12
C PRO A 87 31.12 -16.91 24.30
N ALA A 88 31.00 -16.88 22.96
CA ALA A 88 32.11 -16.87 21.98
C ALA A 88 31.49 -16.78 20.57
N ALA A 89 31.56 -15.63 19.90
CA ALA A 89 32.62 -15.32 18.93
C ALA A 89 32.73 -16.38 17.81
N ALA A 90 32.04 -16.14 16.69
CA ALA A 90 32.37 -16.76 15.41
C ALA A 90 31.90 -15.89 14.23
N THR A 91 32.87 -15.15 13.70
CA THR A 91 33.14 -14.98 12.27
C THR A 91 32.10 -14.24 11.41
N ALA A 92 32.30 -12.93 11.34
CA ALA A 92 32.20 -12.20 10.09
C ALA A 92 33.18 -12.80 9.07
N ASP A 93 32.67 -13.41 7.99
CA ASP A 93 33.21 -13.30 6.64
C ASP A 93 32.36 -14.18 5.71
N LEU A 94 31.64 -13.58 4.77
CA LEU A 94 31.43 -14.20 3.46
C LEU A 94 30.79 -13.21 2.47
N LEU A 95 31.71 -12.45 1.86
CA LEU A 95 31.78 -12.18 0.43
C LEU A 95 30.68 -11.32 -0.20
N LEU A 96 31.04 -10.03 -0.32
CA LEU A 96 31.10 -9.32 -1.59
C LEU A 96 30.87 -10.23 -2.80
N ARG A 97 29.71 -10.07 -3.44
CA ARG A 97 29.55 -10.40 -4.85
C ARG A 97 29.28 -9.12 -5.61
N ASP A 98 30.40 -8.58 -6.04
CA ASP A 98 30.53 -7.53 -7.04
C ASP A 98 30.14 -8.06 -8.43
N GLU A 99 29.93 -7.13 -9.36
CA GLU A 99 30.04 -7.30 -10.82
C GLU A 99 28.85 -7.94 -11.58
N ARG A 100 27.94 -7.10 -12.14
CA ARG A 100 27.95 -6.75 -13.59
C ARG A 100 26.70 -6.02 -14.09
N ALA A 101 26.98 -4.79 -14.54
CA ALA A 101 26.43 -4.08 -15.69
C ALA A 101 25.46 -4.81 -16.64
N VAL A 102 24.27 -4.22 -16.84
CA VAL A 102 23.61 -4.04 -18.16
C VAL A 102 22.81 -2.72 -18.05
N SER A 103 23.43 -1.57 -18.33
CA SER A 103 23.31 -0.86 -19.61
C SER A 103 22.07 -1.24 -20.43
N GLY A 104 20.95 -0.56 -20.19
CA GLY A 104 19.72 -0.67 -20.95
C GLY A 104 19.08 0.69 -21.21
N SER A 105 19.82 1.59 -21.86
CA SER A 105 19.30 2.82 -22.44
C SER A 105 18.31 2.49 -23.56
N GLY A 106 17.03 2.40 -23.23
CA GLY A 106 15.93 2.19 -24.18
C GLY A 106 14.99 3.39 -24.19
N GLY A 107 15.52 4.58 -24.45
CA GLY A 107 14.72 5.79 -24.65
C GLY A 107 13.82 5.63 -25.87
N ARG A 108 12.57 5.21 -25.65
CA ARG A 108 11.55 5.20 -26.70
C ARG A 108 10.84 6.55 -26.70
N ALA A 109 11.36 7.46 -27.51
CA ALA A 109 10.70 8.70 -27.86
C ALA A 109 9.31 8.40 -28.44
N VAL A 110 8.26 8.72 -27.68
CA VAL A 110 6.89 8.69 -28.18
C VAL A 110 6.68 9.99 -28.98
N PRO A 111 6.30 9.92 -30.27
CA PRO A 111 6.07 11.11 -31.06
C PRO A 111 4.84 11.86 -30.54
N ALA A 112 5.07 13.13 -30.18
CA ALA A 112 4.04 14.09 -29.84
C ALA A 112 3.02 14.20 -30.98
N LYS A 113 1.86 13.57 -30.82
CA LYS A 113 0.68 13.80 -31.66
C LYS A 113 0.14 15.20 -31.37
N ARG A 114 0.67 16.18 -32.09
CA ARG A 114 0.02 17.47 -32.33
C ARG A 114 -1.38 17.22 -32.92
N ARG A 115 -2.41 17.66 -32.21
CA ARG A 115 -3.78 17.84 -32.73
C ARG A 115 -4.35 19.16 -32.20
N PRO A 116 -5.32 19.75 -32.92
CA PRO A 116 -5.21 21.11 -33.46
C PRO A 116 -5.70 22.21 -32.53
N ARG A 117 -5.16 23.41 -32.74
CA ARG A 117 -5.71 24.69 -32.30
C ARG A 117 -7.18 24.79 -32.73
N SER A 118 -8.12 24.80 -31.79
CA SER A 118 -9.47 25.30 -32.05
C SER A 118 -9.43 26.82 -32.08
N THR A 119 -9.43 27.37 -33.30
CA THR A 119 -9.79 28.75 -33.55
C THR A 119 -11.31 28.87 -33.53
N GLY A 120 -11.83 29.66 -32.59
CA GLY A 120 -13.05 30.45 -32.83
C GLY A 120 -14.36 29.87 -32.30
N ALA A 121 -14.90 30.51 -31.27
CA ALA A 121 -16.33 30.82 -31.24
C ALA A 121 -16.51 32.20 -30.59
N ALA A 122 -17.11 33.07 -31.38
CA ALA A 122 -17.26 34.49 -31.17
C ALA A 122 -18.03 34.85 -29.89
N ARG A 123 -17.57 35.93 -29.25
CA ARG A 123 -18.35 36.71 -28.29
C ARG A 123 -19.62 37.23 -28.96
N ARG A 124 -20.81 36.80 -28.51
CA ARG A 124 -22.05 37.56 -28.70
C ARG A 124 -22.32 38.37 -27.43
N ARG A 125 -22.02 39.66 -27.49
CA ARG A 125 -22.60 40.66 -26.59
C ARG A 125 -24.02 40.91 -27.09
N VAL A 126 -25.02 40.56 -26.30
CA VAL A 126 -26.37 41.12 -26.47
C VAL A 126 -26.43 42.30 -25.50
N ALA A 127 -26.34 43.50 -26.06
CA ALA A 127 -26.79 44.71 -25.40
C ALA A 127 -28.32 44.70 -25.47
N VAL A 128 -28.99 44.76 -24.32
CA VAL A 128 -30.38 45.21 -24.24
C VAL A 128 -30.34 46.63 -23.72
N ALA A 129 -30.84 47.52 -24.54
CA ALA A 129 -30.96 48.94 -24.28
C ALA A 129 -32.27 49.24 -23.55
N LYS A 130 -32.15 50.18 -22.59
CA LYS A 130 -33.15 51.13 -22.06
C LYS A 130 -34.48 50.62 -21.53
#